data_AF-A0A544YH42-F1
#
_entry.id   AF-A0A544YH42-F1
#
_cell.length_a   1.000
_cell.length_b   1.000
_cell.length_c   1.000
_cell.angle_alpha   90.00
_cell.angle_beta   90.00
_cell.angle_gamma   90.00
#
_symmetry.space_group_name_H-M   'P 1'
#
loop_
_entity.id
_entity.type
_entity.pdbx_description
1 polymer ?
#
loop_
_entity_poly.entity_id
_entity_poly.type
_entity_poly.pdbx_seq_one_letter_code
_entity_poly.pdbx_strand_id
1 'polypeptide(L)'
;MRETLDRQEDLVAVPALRRDRPEPHTVVTAAAHAHTHGTPTDWTALHGQATTVDLPTYAFQHEHLWLTPPPTTTDPADLGLTTTAHPLLGAALTLAHDNTTVYTGTLSLTTHPWLAHHTVFDTPILPGTAYLDLALHAADHTGHTTIDELLLHTPL
;
A
#
# COMPACT_ATOMS: atom_id res chain seq x y z
N MET A 1 16.03 -51.14 -10.44
CA MET A 1 15.95 -50.05 -11.43
C MET A 1 16.42 -48.72 -10.87
N ARG A 2 15.89 -48.19 -9.74
CA ARG A 2 16.48 -46.97 -9.10
C ARG A 2 17.95 -47.18 -8.68
N GLU A 3 18.25 -48.35 -8.13
CA GLU A 3 19.58 -48.74 -7.64
C GLU A 3 20.69 -48.80 -8.72
N THR A 4 20.32 -48.83 -10.02
CA THR A 4 21.28 -48.83 -11.14
C THR A 4 21.41 -47.45 -11.81
N LEU A 5 20.67 -46.45 -11.35
CA LEU A 5 20.60 -45.10 -11.94
C LEU A 5 21.35 -44.05 -11.09
N ASP A 6 21.97 -44.45 -9.98
CA ASP A 6 22.71 -43.62 -9.01
C ASP A 6 23.84 -42.75 -9.58
N ARG A 7 24.19 -42.93 -10.86
CA ARG A 7 25.24 -42.13 -11.53
C ARG A 7 24.70 -40.90 -12.27
N GLN A 8 23.39 -40.66 -12.28
CA GLN A 8 22.78 -39.47 -12.87
C GLN A 8 21.88 -38.78 -11.84
N GLU A 9 22.36 -37.69 -11.26
CA GLU A 9 21.76 -37.03 -10.08
C GLU A 9 20.40 -36.36 -10.36
N ASP A 10 20.03 -36.17 -11.63
CA ASP A 10 18.81 -35.46 -12.04
C ASP A 10 17.78 -36.34 -12.77
N LEU A 11 17.69 -37.63 -12.43
CA LEU A 11 16.75 -38.56 -13.08
C LEU A 11 15.51 -38.86 -12.23
N VAL A 12 14.33 -38.59 -12.79
CA VAL A 12 13.04 -38.86 -12.15
C VAL A 12 12.45 -40.16 -12.70
N ALA A 13 12.31 -41.18 -11.84
CA ALA A 13 11.67 -42.43 -12.19
C ALA A 13 10.23 -42.48 -11.67
N VAL A 14 9.25 -42.53 -12.57
CA VAL A 14 7.81 -42.48 -12.25
C VAL A 14 7.13 -43.78 -12.70
N PRO A 15 6.45 -44.52 -11.80
CA PRO A 15 5.75 -45.76 -12.16
C PRO A 15 4.42 -45.45 -12.87
N ALA A 16 4.27 -45.94 -14.11
CA ALA A 16 3.02 -45.80 -14.88
C ALA A 16 1.95 -46.86 -14.53
N LEU A 17 2.33 -47.93 -13.84
CA LEU A 17 1.45 -49.01 -13.39
C LEU A 17 1.81 -49.45 -11.97
N ARG A 18 0.81 -49.80 -11.17
CA ARG A 18 0.99 -50.39 -9.83
C ARG A 18 -0.09 -51.42 -9.56
N ARG A 19 0.30 -52.48 -8.86
CA ARG A 19 -0.64 -53.45 -8.29
C ARG A 19 -1.61 -52.73 -7.35
N ASP A 20 -2.87 -53.17 -7.34
CA ASP A 20 -3.94 -52.69 -6.47
C ASP A 20 -4.29 -51.20 -6.63
N ARG A 21 -4.00 -50.61 -7.80
CA ARG A 21 -4.41 -49.24 -8.15
C ARG A 21 -5.08 -49.20 -9.52
N PRO A 22 -6.14 -48.38 -9.70
CA PRO A 22 -6.75 -48.19 -11.01
C PRO A 22 -5.73 -47.68 -12.03
N GLU A 23 -5.71 -48.31 -13.21
CA GLU A 23 -4.77 -47.97 -14.28
C GLU A 23 -4.92 -46.51 -14.76
N PRO A 24 -6.15 -45.98 -15.01
CA PRO A 24 -6.30 -44.59 -15.47
C PRO A 24 -5.72 -43.57 -14.49
N HIS A 25 -5.98 -43.77 -13.19
CA HIS A 25 -5.45 -42.89 -12.14
C HIS A 25 -3.92 -42.96 -12.08
N THR A 26 -3.34 -44.17 -12.18
CA THR A 26 -1.89 -44.36 -12.08
C THR A 26 -1.15 -43.71 -13.25
N VAL A 27 -1.69 -43.82 -14.47
CA VAL A 27 -1.10 -43.22 -15.67
C VAL A 27 -1.18 -41.69 -15.65
N VAL A 28 -2.34 -41.11 -15.29
CA VAL A 28 -2.49 -39.63 -15.20
C VAL A 28 -1.60 -39.06 -14.10
N THR A 29 -1.49 -39.74 -12.96
CA THR A 29 -0.56 -39.36 -11.89
C THR A 29 0.89 -39.39 -12.39
N ALA A 30 1.26 -40.39 -13.19
CA ALA A 30 2.60 -40.49 -13.73
C ALA A 30 2.93 -39.35 -14.71
N ALA A 31 1.99 -38.98 -15.57
CA ALA A 31 2.11 -37.84 -16.48
C ALA A 31 2.24 -36.50 -15.71
N ALA A 32 1.45 -36.33 -14.64
CA ALA A 32 1.54 -35.14 -13.77
C ALA A 32 2.89 -35.04 -13.07
N HIS A 33 3.44 -36.16 -12.61
CA HIS A 33 4.79 -36.21 -12.05
C HIS A 33 5.85 -35.84 -13.08
N ALA A 34 5.78 -36.36 -14.31
CA ALA A 34 6.71 -35.97 -15.37
C ALA A 34 6.63 -34.46 -15.69
N HIS A 35 5.43 -33.92 -15.80
CA HIS A 35 5.18 -32.50 -16.09
C HIS A 35 5.72 -31.57 -14.98
N THR A 36 5.46 -31.88 -13.71
CA THR A 36 5.94 -31.09 -12.57
C THR A 36 7.46 -31.13 -12.40
N HIS A 37 8.13 -32.12 -13.00
CA HIS A 37 9.60 -32.20 -13.06
C HIS A 37 10.17 -31.64 -14.38
N GLY A 38 9.37 -30.92 -15.17
CA GLY A 38 9.83 -30.19 -16.35
C GLY A 38 9.80 -30.96 -17.66
N THR A 39 9.30 -32.20 -17.69
CA THR A 39 9.14 -32.96 -18.94
C THR A 39 7.96 -32.41 -19.74
N PRO A 40 8.15 -31.98 -21.00
CA PRO A 40 7.06 -31.58 -21.88
C PRO A 40 6.03 -32.71 -22.00
N THR A 41 4.78 -32.43 -21.62
CA THR A 41 3.69 -33.41 -21.61
C THR A 41 2.56 -32.87 -22.47
N ASP A 42 2.15 -33.63 -23.48
CA ASP A 42 1.01 -33.27 -24.32
C ASP A 42 -0.30 -33.67 -23.65
N TRP A 43 -0.91 -32.72 -22.95
CA TRP A 43 -2.20 -32.91 -22.29
C TRP A 43 -3.36 -33.03 -23.29
N THR A 44 -3.20 -32.54 -24.53
CA THR A 44 -4.26 -32.59 -25.55
C THR A 44 -4.58 -34.01 -26.00
N ALA A 45 -3.58 -34.89 -25.97
CA ALA A 45 -3.76 -36.32 -26.22
C ALA A 45 -4.65 -37.02 -25.16
N LEU A 46 -4.76 -36.46 -23.95
CA LEU A 46 -5.55 -37.03 -22.85
C LEU A 46 -7.01 -36.56 -22.87
N HIS A 47 -7.24 -35.26 -23.09
CA HIS A 47 -8.59 -34.68 -22.99
C HIS A 47 -9.30 -34.47 -24.33
N GLY A 48 -8.61 -34.58 -25.46
CA GLY A 48 -9.20 -34.31 -26.78
C GLY A 48 -9.74 -32.89 -26.91
N GLN A 49 -10.87 -32.71 -27.61
CA GLN A 49 -11.52 -31.40 -27.73
C GLN A 49 -12.14 -30.97 -26.39
N ALA A 50 -11.60 -29.92 -25.79
CA ALA A 50 -12.03 -29.37 -24.50
C ALA A 50 -12.36 -27.88 -24.62
N THR A 51 -13.19 -27.37 -23.70
CA THR A 51 -13.53 -25.95 -23.57
C THR A 51 -12.77 -25.35 -22.40
N THR A 52 -12.20 -24.16 -22.58
CA THR A 52 -11.53 -23.42 -21.50
C THR A 52 -12.54 -22.82 -20.53
N VAL A 53 -12.22 -22.85 -19.25
CA VAL A 53 -13.02 -22.22 -18.18
C VAL A 53 -12.19 -21.18 -17.45
N ASP A 54 -12.85 -20.16 -16.92
CA ASP A 54 -12.17 -19.17 -16.09
C ASP A 54 -11.70 -19.80 -14.78
N LEU A 55 -10.43 -19.55 -14.44
CA LEU A 55 -9.81 -19.97 -13.19
C LEU A 55 -9.53 -18.73 -12.32
N PRO A 56 -9.44 -18.89 -11.00
CA PRO A 56 -8.91 -17.85 -10.13
C PRO A 56 -7.57 -17.34 -10.67
N THR A 57 -7.35 -16.03 -10.59
CA THR A 57 -6.08 -15.43 -10.99
C THR A 57 -4.96 -15.93 -10.09
N TYR A 58 -3.73 -15.89 -10.61
CA TYR A 58 -2.53 -16.23 -9.85
C TYR A 58 -2.49 -15.42 -8.54
N ALA A 59 -2.26 -16.11 -7.43
CA ALA A 59 -2.12 -15.48 -6.12
C ALA A 59 -0.76 -14.77 -6.02
N PHE A 60 -0.68 -13.54 -6.54
CA PHE A 60 0.51 -12.71 -6.40
C PHE A 60 0.86 -12.52 -4.92
N GLN A 61 2.17 -12.56 -4.62
CA GLN A 61 2.68 -12.21 -3.30
C GLN A 61 2.61 -10.68 -3.15
N HIS A 62 1.67 -10.22 -2.33
CA HIS A 62 1.46 -8.80 -2.08
C HIS A 62 2.43 -8.28 -1.03
N GLU A 63 3.57 -7.74 -1.49
CA GLU A 63 4.52 -7.03 -0.65
C GLU A 63 4.48 -5.52 -0.90
N HIS A 64 4.57 -4.76 0.19
CA HIS A 64 4.53 -3.30 0.16
C HIS A 64 5.90 -2.73 -0.24
N LEU A 65 6.19 -2.75 -1.54
CA LEU A 65 7.46 -2.30 -2.11
C LEU A 65 7.43 -0.80 -2.49
N TRP A 66 7.15 0.06 -1.51
CA TRP A 66 7.17 1.52 -1.71
C TRP A 66 8.46 2.16 -1.17
N LEU A 67 8.95 3.18 -1.89
CA LEU A 67 10.00 4.04 -1.38
C LEU A 67 9.43 4.87 -0.23
N THR A 68 9.91 4.61 0.99
CA THR A 68 9.63 5.49 2.14
C THR A 68 10.75 6.51 2.19
N PRO A 69 10.52 7.77 1.78
CA PRO A 69 11.55 8.78 1.91
C PRO A 69 11.88 8.93 3.40
N PRO A 70 13.17 9.13 3.76
CA PRO A 70 13.50 9.53 5.13
C PRO A 70 12.71 10.80 5.48
N PRO A 71 12.46 11.08 6.77
CA PRO A 71 11.89 12.36 7.19
C PRO A 71 12.91 13.48 6.95
N THR A 72 13.18 13.80 5.69
CA THR A 72 13.80 15.05 5.31
C THR A 72 12.71 16.10 5.46
N THR A 73 12.81 16.87 6.54
CA THR A 73 12.22 18.20 6.59
C THR A 73 12.89 19.01 5.49
N THR A 74 12.28 19.05 4.30
CA THR A 74 12.63 20.09 3.33
C THR A 74 12.41 21.41 4.05
N ASP A 75 13.45 22.22 4.16
CA ASP A 75 13.28 23.57 4.70
C ASP A 75 12.28 24.29 3.78
N PRO A 76 11.14 24.78 4.31
CA PRO A 76 10.20 25.54 3.50
C PRO A 76 10.88 26.65 2.68
N ALA A 77 11.97 27.23 3.19
CA ALA A 77 12.77 28.23 2.50
C ALA A 77 13.32 27.73 1.14
N ASP A 78 13.71 26.46 1.03
CA ASP A 78 14.22 25.87 -0.22
C ASP A 78 13.14 25.78 -1.31
N LEU A 79 11.87 25.83 -0.91
CA LEU A 79 10.70 25.84 -1.79
C LEU A 79 10.16 27.26 -2.04
N GLY A 80 10.86 28.29 -1.55
CA GLY A 80 10.41 29.69 -1.61
C GLY A 80 9.25 29.99 -0.66
N LEU A 81 9.05 29.16 0.36
CA LEU A 81 8.06 29.35 1.41
C LEU A 81 8.74 29.93 2.66
N THR A 82 7.97 30.66 3.46
CA THR A 82 8.40 31.13 4.77
C THR A 82 8.14 30.06 5.82
N THR A 83 9.17 29.66 6.56
CA THR A 83 9.01 28.72 7.69
C THR A 83 8.25 29.37 8.83
N THR A 84 7.25 28.68 9.35
CA THR A 84 6.42 29.15 10.47
C THR A 84 6.70 28.31 11.72
N ALA A 85 6.71 28.94 12.90
CA ALA A 85 6.99 28.26 14.18
C ALA A 85 5.78 27.50 14.74
N HIS A 86 4.70 27.35 13.97
CA HIS A 86 3.45 26.78 14.44
C HIS A 86 3.43 25.25 14.28
N PRO A 87 3.00 24.47 15.30
CA PRO A 87 3.04 23.00 15.25
C PRO A 87 2.23 22.35 14.12
N LEU A 88 1.20 23.04 13.62
CA LEU A 88 0.30 22.57 12.56
C LEU A 88 0.44 23.36 11.25
N LEU A 89 1.07 24.53 11.27
CA LEU A 89 1.28 25.36 10.08
C LEU A 89 2.79 25.45 9.94
N GLY A 90 3.36 24.63 9.06
CA GLY A 90 4.82 24.50 8.92
C GLY A 90 5.43 25.49 7.93
N ALA A 91 4.61 26.00 7.01
CA ALA A 91 5.05 26.97 6.02
C ALA A 91 3.96 27.98 5.67
N ALA A 92 4.37 29.14 5.19
CA ALA A 92 3.51 30.20 4.66
C ALA A 92 4.03 30.73 3.32
N LEU A 93 3.13 31.24 2.49
CA LEU A 93 3.47 31.95 1.25
C LEU A 93 2.54 33.14 1.09
N THR A 94 3.10 34.31 0.77
CA THR A 94 2.32 35.48 0.38
C THR A 94 2.21 35.54 -1.14
N LEU A 95 0.97 35.50 -1.65
CA LEU A 95 0.68 35.59 -3.06
C LEU A 95 0.96 37.02 -3.56
N ALA A 96 1.73 37.14 -4.65
CA ALA A 96 2.14 38.44 -5.17
C ALA A 96 0.98 39.26 -5.79
N HIS A 97 -0.12 38.60 -6.18
CA HIS A 97 -1.23 39.25 -6.88
C HIS A 97 -2.06 40.16 -5.96
N ASP A 98 -2.33 39.69 -4.74
CA ASP A 98 -3.30 40.29 -3.81
C ASP A 98 -2.79 40.35 -2.37
N ASN A 99 -1.53 39.98 -2.13
CA ASN A 99 -0.90 39.92 -0.80
C ASN A 99 -1.62 38.95 0.17
N THR A 100 -2.39 38.00 -0.36
CA THR A 100 -3.03 36.94 0.43
C THR A 100 -1.95 36.01 0.98
N THR A 101 -2.00 35.71 2.27
CA THR A 101 -1.07 34.75 2.90
C THR A 101 -1.74 33.39 3.01
N VAL A 102 -1.12 32.38 2.43
CA VAL A 102 -1.53 30.97 2.46
C VAL A 102 -0.62 30.21 3.41
N TYR A 103 -1.19 29.56 4.41
CA TYR A 103 -0.46 28.66 5.30
C TYR A 103 -0.66 27.20 4.88
N THR A 104 0.38 26.39 5.03
CA THR A 104 0.35 24.97 4.73
C THR A 104 0.89 24.15 5.89
N GLY A 105 0.39 22.92 6.01
CA GLY A 105 0.74 22.03 7.10
C GLY A 105 0.17 20.64 6.90
N THR A 106 0.50 19.73 7.81
CA THR A 106 0.03 18.34 7.78
C THR A 106 -0.62 18.00 9.10
N LEU A 107 -1.81 17.39 9.03
CA LEU A 107 -2.52 16.82 10.17
C LEU A 107 -2.39 15.30 10.06
N SER A 108 -1.76 14.68 11.05
CA SER A 108 -1.59 13.24 11.06
C SER A 108 -1.62 12.73 12.49
N LEU A 109 -2.31 11.60 12.71
CA LEU A 109 -2.34 10.94 14.01
C LEU A 109 -0.95 10.42 14.43
N THR A 110 -0.06 10.20 13.46
CA THR A 110 1.32 9.77 13.73
C THR A 110 2.16 10.91 14.30
N THR A 111 2.02 12.12 13.75
CA THR A 111 2.78 13.31 14.19
C THR A 111 2.11 14.06 15.33
N HIS A 112 0.78 14.00 15.41
CA HIS A 112 -0.04 14.70 16.40
C HIS A 112 -1.02 13.72 17.08
N PRO A 113 -0.54 12.80 17.94
CA PRO A 113 -1.38 11.76 18.53
C PRO A 113 -2.57 12.28 19.34
N TRP A 114 -2.48 13.51 19.86
CA TRP A 114 -3.55 14.15 20.62
C TRP A 114 -4.83 14.39 19.78
N LEU A 115 -4.73 14.44 18.45
CA LEU A 115 -5.89 14.54 17.56
C LEU A 115 -6.84 13.34 17.72
N ALA A 116 -6.30 12.17 18.09
CA ALA A 116 -7.11 10.98 18.35
C ALA A 116 -8.01 11.12 19.60
N HIS A 117 -7.77 12.10 20.47
CA HIS A 117 -8.53 12.28 21.71
C HIS A 117 -9.78 13.14 21.53
N HIS A 118 -9.99 13.77 20.37
CA HIS A 118 -11.17 14.56 20.07
C HIS A 118 -11.99 13.90 18.96
N THR A 119 -12.96 13.07 19.35
CA THR A 119 -13.74 12.25 18.43
C THR A 119 -15.23 12.57 18.51
N VAL A 120 -15.92 12.52 17.37
CA VAL A 120 -17.38 12.54 17.28
C VAL A 120 -17.83 11.29 16.52
N PHE A 121 -18.70 10.49 17.12
CA PHE A 121 -19.08 9.16 16.59
C PHE A 121 -17.86 8.29 16.22
N ASP A 122 -16.90 8.18 17.15
CA ASP A 122 -15.63 7.45 17.00
C ASP A 122 -14.75 7.88 15.82
N THR A 123 -15.07 9.01 15.20
CA THR A 123 -14.29 9.61 14.11
C THR A 123 -13.47 10.76 14.69
N PRO A 124 -12.12 10.73 14.62
CA PRO A 124 -11.30 11.88 14.98
C PRO A 124 -11.66 13.08 14.13
N ILE A 125 -11.96 14.21 14.78
CA ILE A 125 -12.20 15.48 14.10
C ILE A 125 -11.35 16.56 14.73
N LEU A 126 -10.90 17.52 13.92
CA LEU A 126 -10.10 18.64 14.41
C LEU A 126 -10.95 19.48 15.39
N PRO A 127 -10.53 19.68 16.65
CA PRO A 127 -11.30 20.48 17.59
C PRO A 127 -11.39 21.93 17.16
N GLY A 128 -12.52 22.59 17.48
CA GLY A 128 -12.74 24.01 17.22
C GLY A 128 -11.63 24.92 17.78
N THR A 129 -11.03 24.55 18.92
CA THR A 129 -9.90 25.27 19.52
C THR A 129 -8.64 25.21 18.68
N ALA A 130 -8.43 24.14 17.90
CA ALA A 130 -7.31 24.08 16.97
C ALA A 130 -7.53 25.06 15.81
N TYR A 131 -8.74 25.17 15.25
CA TYR A 131 -9.03 26.21 14.26
C TYR A 131 -8.80 27.62 14.81
N LEU A 132 -9.19 27.86 16.07
CA LEU A 132 -8.95 29.15 16.72
C LEU A 132 -7.45 29.45 16.85
N ASP A 133 -6.65 28.46 17.26
CA ASP A 133 -5.17 28.56 17.34
C ASP A 133 -4.55 28.87 15.96
N LEU A 134 -4.99 28.16 14.91
CA LEU A 134 -4.56 28.42 13.53
C LEU A 134 -4.89 29.87 13.10
N ALA A 135 -6.10 30.34 13.41
CA ALA A 135 -6.54 31.68 13.07
C ALA A 135 -5.75 32.76 13.85
N LEU A 136 -5.45 32.52 15.13
CA LEU A 136 -4.63 33.42 15.95
C LEU A 136 -3.19 33.49 15.44
N HIS A 137 -2.60 32.38 15.00
CA HIS A 137 -1.28 32.39 14.40
C HIS A 137 -1.24 33.21 13.11
N ALA A 138 -2.24 33.04 12.24
CA ALA A 138 -2.36 33.84 11.03
C ALA A 138 -2.61 35.33 11.33
N ALA A 139 -3.39 35.64 12.37
CA ALA A 139 -3.64 36.99 12.83
C ALA A 139 -2.34 37.67 13.30
N ASP A 140 -1.56 37.02 14.17
CA ASP A 140 -0.28 37.55 14.66
C ASP A 140 0.68 37.88 13.51
N HIS A 141 0.80 36.97 12.54
CA HIS A 141 1.67 37.15 11.38
C HIS A 141 1.19 38.28 10.43
N THR A 142 -0.11 38.60 10.44
CA THR A 142 -0.69 39.69 9.64
C THR A 142 -0.91 40.99 10.43
N GLY A 143 -0.48 41.03 11.70
CA GLY A 143 -0.61 42.20 12.57
C GLY A 143 -2.01 42.42 13.16
N HIS A 144 -2.87 41.39 13.14
CA HIS A 144 -4.19 41.41 13.76
C HIS A 144 -4.13 40.76 15.15
N THR A 145 -4.96 41.24 16.08
CA THR A 145 -4.90 40.81 17.50
C THR A 145 -6.22 40.22 18.03
N THR A 146 -7.29 40.27 17.23
CA THR A 146 -8.63 39.84 17.64
C THR A 146 -9.32 39.07 16.53
N ILE A 147 -10.13 38.09 16.94
CA ILE A 147 -11.06 37.36 16.07
C ILE A 147 -12.46 37.80 16.50
N ASP A 148 -13.22 38.40 15.59
CA ASP A 148 -14.58 38.87 15.84
C ASP A 148 -15.59 37.71 15.74
N GLU A 149 -15.43 36.86 14.71
CA GLU A 149 -16.28 35.70 14.49
C GLU A 149 -15.48 34.53 13.88
N LEU A 150 -15.79 33.30 14.31
CA LEU A 150 -15.24 32.07 13.74
C LEU A 150 -16.40 31.14 13.33
N LEU A 151 -16.60 30.99 12.01
CA LEU A 151 -17.62 30.11 11.44
C LEU A 151 -16.95 28.88 10.81
N LEU A 152 -17.35 27.69 11.27
CA LEU A 152 -16.85 26.41 10.76
C LEU A 152 -17.97 25.73 9.96
N HIS A 153 -17.81 25.65 8.64
CA HIS A 153 -18.82 25.05 7.75
C HIS A 153 -18.73 23.53 7.68
N THR A 154 -17.51 22.99 7.63
CA THR A 154 -17.25 21.55 7.53
C THR A 154 -16.10 21.19 8.46
N PRO A 155 -16.27 20.23 9.39
CA PRO A 155 -15.18 19.75 10.21
C PRO A 155 -14.17 18.97 9.36
N LEU A 156 -12.87 19.15 9.68
CA LEU A 156 -11.75 18.37 9.17
C LEU A 156 -11.53 17.11 10.01
#